data_AF-A0A832JA21-F1
#
_entry.id   AF-A0A832JA21-F1
#
_cell.length_a   1.000
_cell.length_b   1.000
_cell.length_c   1.000
_cell.angle_alpha   90.00
_cell.angle_beta   90.00
_cell.angle_gamma   90.00
#
_symmetry.space_group_name_H-M   'P 1'
#
loop_
_entity.id
_entity.type
_entity.pdbx_description
1 polymer ?
#
loop_
_entity_poly.entity_id
_entity_poly.type
_entity_poly.pdbx_seq_one_letter_code
_entity_poly.pdbx_strand_id
1 'polypeptide(L)' 'MDERIPVWLDTDIGSDIDDAVCLAYLLSQPRCELVGISTVTGEPEQRARLASALCRAVGRDDIPIYSGSPRPLFVEQRQP' A
#
# COMPACT_ATOMS: atom_id res chain seq x y z
N MET A 1 14.87 -20.96 11.10
CA MET A 1 14.22 -20.60 9.82
C MET A 1 13.49 -19.30 10.06
N ASP A 2 13.61 -18.33 9.16
CA ASP A 2 12.88 -17.07 9.32
C ASP A 2 11.37 -17.37 9.26
N GLU A 3 10.63 -17.12 10.33
CA GLU A 3 9.19 -17.38 10.43
C GLU A 3 8.33 -16.27 9.82
N ARG A 4 8.98 -15.25 9.25
CA ARG A 4 8.31 -14.12 8.60
C ARG A 4 7.70 -14.54 7.28
N ILE A 5 6.54 -13.97 7.00
CA ILE A 5 5.73 -14.21 5.82
C ILE A 5 5.96 -13.02 4.88
N PRO A 6 6.47 -13.24 3.67
CA PRO A 6 6.62 -12.17 2.69
C PRO A 6 5.23 -11.73 2.22
N VAL A 7 4.98 -10.42 2.26
CA VAL A 7 3.72 -9.81 1.87
C VAL A 7 3.98 -8.70 0.86
N TRP A 8 3.26 -8.75 -0.26
CA TRP A 8 3.09 -7.63 -1.17
C TRP A 8 1.69 -7.05 -0.94
N LEU A 9 1.61 -5.75 -0.63
CA LEU A 9 0.33 -5.06 -0.46
C LEU A 9 -0.04 -4.32 -1.74
N ASP A 10 -1.11 -4.72 -2.40
CA ASP A 10 -1.75 -3.95 -3.47
C ASP A 10 -3.02 -3.29 -2.91
N THR A 11 -3.12 -1.97 -3.00
CA THR A 11 -4.12 -1.19 -2.24
C THR A 11 -4.59 0.07 -2.98
N ASP A 12 -5.83 0.47 -2.74
CA ASP A 12 -6.35 1.80 -3.09
C ASP A 12 -6.44 2.70 -1.83
N ILE A 13 -5.35 2.77 -1.06
CA ILE A 13 -5.26 3.64 0.12
C ILE A 13 -5.69 5.07 -0.17
N GLY A 14 -6.51 5.65 0.71
CA GLY A 14 -7.01 7.02 0.61
C GLY A 14 -8.44 7.17 0.10
N SER A 15 -9.10 6.08 -0.28
CA SER A 15 -10.56 6.06 -0.57
C SER A 15 -11.35 6.14 0.73
N ASP A 16 -10.98 5.31 1.70
CA ASP A 16 -11.43 5.38 3.08
C ASP A 16 -10.28 5.01 4.04
N ILE A 17 -10.58 4.64 5.28
CA ILE A 17 -9.59 4.45 6.35
C ILE A 17 -9.02 3.03 6.40
N ASP A 18 -9.71 2.04 5.84
CA ASP A 18 -9.40 0.63 6.05
C ASP A 18 -8.00 0.22 5.54
N ASP A 19 -7.59 0.67 4.36
CA ASP A 19 -6.27 0.44 3.79
C ASP A 19 -5.14 1.05 4.64
N ALA A 20 -5.37 2.24 5.18
CA ALA A 20 -4.39 2.90 6.05
C ALA A 20 -4.21 2.13 7.37
N VAL A 21 -5.31 1.60 7.92
CA VAL A 21 -5.28 0.73 9.11
C VAL A 21 -4.60 -0.61 8.78
N CYS A 22 -4.87 -1.18 7.61
CA CYS A 22 -4.22 -2.40 7.12
C CYS A 22 -2.70 -2.22 7.02
N LEU A 23 -2.24 -1.15 6.36
CA LEU A 23 -0.81 -0.85 6.24
C LEU A 23 -0.16 -0.62 7.60
N ALA A 24 -0.79 0.14 8.50
CA ALA A 24 -0.29 0.36 9.85
C ALA A 24 -0.16 -0.96 10.65
N TYR A 25 -1.13 -1.87 10.50
CA TYR A 25 -1.08 -3.20 11.09
C TYR A 25 0.08 -4.03 10.53
N LEU A 26 0.24 -4.08 9.20
CA LEU A 26 1.31 -4.83 8.54
C LEU A 26 2.70 -4.32 8.92
N LEU A 27 2.88 -3.00 9.03
CA LEU A 27 4.12 -2.38 9.49
C LEU A 27 4.46 -2.73 10.95
N SER A 28 3.45 -3.06 11.76
CA SER A 28 3.61 -3.37 13.19
C SER A 28 3.64 -4.88 13.49
N GLN A 29 3.40 -5.75 12.50
CA GLN A 29 3.27 -7.18 12.68
C GLN A 29 4.63 -7.90 12.56
N PRO A 30 5.20 -8.47 13.64
CA PRO A 30 6.54 -9.09 13.61
C PRO A 30 6.69 -10.26 12.63
N ARG A 31 5.58 -10.95 12.32
CA ARG A 31 5.56 -12.04 11.32
C ARG A 31 5.43 -11.54 9.88
N CYS A 32 5.24 -10.26 9.65
CA CYS A 32 5.12 -9.68 8.32
C CYS A 32 6.49 -9.23 7.84
N GLU A 33 6.90 -9.72 6.67
CA GLU A 33 7.95 -9.12 5.87
C GLU A 33 7.29 -8.39 4.71
N LEU A 34 7.01 -7.10 4.88
CA LEU A 34 6.43 -6.28 3.82
C LEU A 34 7.51 -6.00 2.76
N VAL A 35 7.44 -6.73 1.64
CA VAL A 35 8.47 -6.70 0.57
C VAL A 35 8.21 -5.61 -0.47
N GLY A 36 7.02 -5.03 -0.48
CA GLY A 36 6.65 -3.95 -1.39
C GLY A 36 5.18 -3.57 -1.30
N ILE A 37 4.87 -2.41 -1.88
CA ILE A 37 3.51 -1.88 -2.00
C ILE A 37 3.27 -1.46 -3.45
N SER A 38 2.12 -1.81 -4.00
CA SER A 38 1.59 -1.16 -5.19
C SER A 38 0.28 -0.43 -4.88
N THR A 39 0.05 0.68 -5.58
CA THR A 39 -1.20 1.42 -5.49
C THR A 39 -1.93 1.44 -6.81
N VAL A 40 -3.24 1.38 -6.77
CA VAL A 40 -4.07 1.34 -7.98
C VAL A 40 -5.25 2.29 -7.84
N THR A 41 -5.92 2.51 -8.98
CA THR A 41 -7.23 3.15 -9.06
C THR A 41 -7.20 4.67 -8.85
N GLY A 42 -7.73 5.40 -9.82
CA GLY A 42 -7.95 6.85 -9.74
C GLY A 42 -6.66 7.64 -9.82
N GLU A 43 -6.20 8.12 -8.67
CA GLU A 43 -4.94 8.86 -8.51
C GLU A 43 -3.83 8.00 -7.84
N PRO A 44 -3.37 6.88 -8.45
CA PRO A 44 -2.49 5.92 -7.79
C PRO A 44 -1.16 6.54 -7.36
N GLU A 45 -0.65 7.57 -8.03
CA GLU A 45 0.56 8.27 -7.58
C GLU A 45 0.35 9.05 -6.28
N GLN A 46 -0.86 9.58 -6.05
CA GLN A 46 -1.22 10.23 -4.78
C GLN A 46 -1.35 9.19 -3.67
N ARG A 47 -1.99 8.07 -3.97
CA ARG A 47 -2.12 6.93 -3.06
C ARG A 47 -0.74 6.38 -2.66
N ALA A 48 0.21 6.29 -3.61
CA ALA A 48 1.58 5.89 -3.32
C ALA A 48 2.28 6.87 -2.36
N ARG A 49 2.00 8.18 -2.47
CA ARG A 49 2.49 9.18 -1.51
C ARG A 49 1.89 8.99 -0.11
N LEU A 50 0.62 8.60 0.01
CA LEU A 50 0.00 8.28 1.30
C LEU A 50 0.64 7.04 1.94
N ALA A 51 0.82 5.96 1.17
CA ALA A 51 1.53 4.77 1.64
C ALA A 51 2.96 5.11 2.10
N SER A 52 3.68 5.90 1.30
CA SER A 52 5.03 6.38 1.65
C SER A 52 5.04 7.17 2.95
N ALA A 53 4.07 8.07 3.16
CA ALA A 53 3.98 8.85 4.39
C ALA A 53 3.81 7.95 5.64
N LEU A 54 2.99 6.91 5.56
CA LEU A 54 2.82 5.94 6.65
C LEU A 54 4.08 5.11 6.92
N CYS A 55 4.73 4.60 5.86
CA CYS A 55 6.00 3.88 5.99
C CYS A 55 7.09 4.76 6.64
N ARG A 56 7.19 6.02 6.20
CA ARG A 56 8.13 7.02 6.77
C ARG A 56 7.85 7.36 8.22
N ALA A 57 6.58 7.44 8.60
CA ALA A 57 6.18 7.75 9.98
C ALA A 57 6.72 6.72 10.99
N VAL A 58 7.02 5.50 10.55
CA VAL A 58 7.62 4.42 11.37
C VAL A 58 9.07 4.09 10.96
N GLY A 59 9.72 4.94 10.16
CA GLY A 59 11.12 4.79 9.75
C GLY A 59 11.39 3.64 8.78
N ARG A 60 10.40 3.25 7.97
CA ARG A 60 10.48 2.17 6.96
C ARG A 60 10.55 2.70 5.53
N ASP A 61 11.50 3.61 5.27
CA ASP A 61 11.80 4.17 3.95
C ASP A 61 12.38 3.14 2.95
N ASP A 62 12.75 1.95 3.44
CA ASP A 62 13.32 0.84 2.66
C ASP A 62 12.30 0.10 1.80
N ILE A 63 11.00 0.23 2.11
CA ILE A 63 9.95 -0.51 1.42
C ILE A 63 9.72 0.10 0.03
N PRO A 64 9.88 -0.67 -1.06
CA PRO A 64 9.63 -0.16 -2.39
C PRO A 64 8.13 0.04 -2.63
N ILE A 65 7.75 1.20 -3.17
CA ILE A 65 6.36 1.56 -3.45
C ILE A 65 6.24 1.95 -4.93
N TYR A 66 5.29 1.33 -5.63
CA TYR A 66 5.07 1.55 -7.06
C TYR A 66 3.63 1.98 -7.34
N SER A 67 3.46 3.00 -8.18
CA SER A 67 2.15 3.37 -8.70
C SER A 67 1.77 2.45 -9.86
N GLY A 68 0.56 1.92 -9.81
CA GLY A 68 -0.03 1.01 -10.79
C GLY A 68 -1.04 1.67 -11.72
N SER A 69 -2.06 0.91 -12.15
CA SER A 69 -3.04 1.40 -13.13
C SER A 69 -4.03 2.39 -12.49
N PRO A 70 -4.26 3.58 -13.09
CA PRO A 70 -5.28 4.52 -12.62
C PRO A 70 -6.70 4.12 -13.05
N ARG A 71 -6.85 3.18 -13.99
CA ARG A 71 -8.16 2.85 -14.58
C ARG A 71 -8.47 1.35 -14.47
N PRO A 72 -9.74 0.99 -14.21
CA PRO A 72 -10.20 -0.39 -14.38
C PRO A 72 -10.09 -0.83 -15.84
N LEU A 73 -9.97 -2.14 -16.07
CA LEU A 73 -9.79 -2.69 -17.42
C LEU A 73 -11.07 -2.69 -18.26
N PHE A 74 -12.24 -2.89 -17.64
CA PHE A 74 -13.51 -3.14 -18.34
C PHE A 74 -14.67 -2.24 -17.91
N VAL A 75 -14.51 -1.49 -16.83
CA VAL A 75 -15.58 -0.66 -16.25
C VAL A 75 -15.12 0.77 -16.08
N GLU A 76 -16.08 1.68 -15.97
CA GLU A 76 -15.78 3.08 -15.66
C GLU A 76 -15.13 3.21 -14.29
N GLN A 77 -14.24 4.21 -14.18
CA GLN A 77 -13.62 4.54 -12.92
C GLN A 77 -14.64 5.17 -11.97
N ARG A 78 -14.71 4.65 -10.75
CA ARG A 78 -15.70 5.07 -9.73
C ARG A 78 -15.09 5.64 -8.47
N GLN A 79 -13.81 5.39 -8.24
CA GLN A 79 -13.08 5.95 -7.11
C GLN A 79 -12.32 7.21 -7.57
N PRO A 80 -12.04 8.14 -6.65
CA PRO A 80 -11.18 9.28 -6.95
C PRO A 80 -9.78 8.82 -7.37
#